data_AF-A0A4S0Q4R4-F1
#
_entry.id   AF-A0A4S0Q4R4-F1
#
_cell.length_a   1.000
_cell.length_b   1.000
_cell.length_c   1.000
_cell.angle_alpha   90.00
_cell.angle_beta   90.00
_cell.angle_gamma   90.00
#
_symmetry.space_group_name_H-M   'P 1'
#
loop_
_entity.id
_entity.type
_entity.pdbx_description
1 polymer ?
#
loop_
_entity_poly.entity_id
_entity_poly.type
_entity_poly.pdbx_seq_one_letter_code
_entity_poly.pdbx_strand_id
1 'polypeptide(L)'
;VNPLTFARDRAVAEPEAIDLFLHAARCGLFDMSWDVLCPQSGMVLDSFGALRTLKTHYVCGLCDVSGDTDLDDFIEVTFSISPKLRRLPYHDP
;
A
#
# COMPACT_ATOMS: atom_id res chain seq x y z
N VAL A 1 -4.41 -7.00 -4.53
CA VAL A 1 -4.90 -6.83 -5.92
C VAL A 1 -4.20 -5.63 -6.50
N ASN A 2 -3.51 -5.78 -7.62
CA ASN A 2 -2.68 -4.71 -8.20
C ASN A 2 -3.48 -3.91 -9.26
N PRO A 3 -3.67 -2.59 -9.10
CA PRO A 3 -4.47 -1.78 -10.02
C PRO A 3 -3.85 -1.64 -11.42
N LEU A 4 -2.52 -1.66 -11.54
CA LEU A 4 -1.82 -1.59 -12.84
C LEU A 4 -1.97 -2.89 -13.63
N THR A 5 -1.94 -4.04 -12.94
CA THR A 5 -2.28 -5.33 -13.56
C THR A 5 -3.73 -5.34 -14.04
N PHE A 6 -4.66 -4.83 -13.23
CA PHE A 6 -6.05 -4.70 -13.62
C PHE A 6 -6.23 -3.79 -14.85
N ALA A 7 -5.52 -2.66 -14.90
CA ALA A 7 -5.54 -1.72 -16.02
C ALA A 7 -5.16 -2.42 -17.33
N ARG A 8 -4.04 -3.14 -17.34
CA ARG A 8 -3.56 -3.92 -18.48
C ARG A 8 -4.58 -4.98 -18.91
N ASP A 9 -5.07 -5.78 -17.97
CA ASP A 9 -5.94 -6.93 -18.27
C ASP A 9 -7.33 -6.50 -18.76
N ARG A 10 -7.76 -5.28 -18.42
CA ARG A 10 -9.07 -4.71 -18.81
C ARG A 10 -8.98 -3.63 -19.89
N ALA A 11 -7.78 -3.35 -20.41
CA ALA A 11 -7.51 -2.27 -21.37
C ALA A 11 -8.07 -0.91 -20.91
N VAL A 12 -7.91 -0.61 -19.62
CA VAL A 12 -8.26 0.67 -19.00
C VAL A 12 -6.97 1.48 -18.79
N ALA A 13 -7.04 2.80 -18.87
CA ALA A 13 -5.88 3.65 -18.60
C ALA A 13 -5.42 3.49 -17.14
N GLU A 14 -4.11 3.47 -16.89
CA GLU A 14 -3.56 3.30 -15.53
C GLU A 14 -4.10 4.33 -14.52
N PRO A 15 -4.18 5.64 -14.84
CA PRO A 15 -4.73 6.63 -13.89
C PRO A 15 -6.19 6.35 -13.54
N GLU A 16 -7.00 5.93 -14.52
CA GLU A 16 -8.41 5.60 -14.32
C GLU A 16 -8.58 4.35 -13.45
N ALA A 17 -7.73 3.34 -13.64
CA ALA A 17 -7.73 2.15 -12.80
C ALA A 17 -7.32 2.47 -11.34
N ILE A 18 -6.34 3.36 -11.16
CA ILE A 18 -5.94 3.83 -9.82
C ILE A 18 -7.11 4.57 -9.15
N ASP A 19 -7.74 5.52 -9.85
CA ASP A 19 -8.88 6.27 -9.35
C ASP A 19 -10.05 5.36 -8.96
N LEU A 20 -10.32 4.33 -9.78
CA LEU A 20 -11.34 3.33 -9.49
C LEU A 20 -11.04 2.57 -8.19
N PHE A 21 -9.79 2.15 -7.98
CA PHE A 21 -9.40 1.41 -6.78
C PHE A 21 -9.42 2.29 -5.53
N LEU A 22 -8.99 3.55 -5.64
CA LEU A 22 -9.11 4.53 -4.56
C LEU A 22 -10.58 4.78 -4.18
N HIS A 23 -11.45 4.92 -5.17
CA HIS A 23 -12.89 5.07 -4.94
C HIS A 23 -13.49 3.81 -4.31
N ALA A 24 -13.14 2.63 -4.81
CA ALA A 24 -13.61 1.35 -4.30
C ALA A 24 -13.14 1.10 -2.85
N ALA A 25 -11.93 1.55 -2.49
CA ALA A 25 -11.44 1.53 -1.12
C ALA A 25 -12.28 2.45 -0.21
N ARG A 26 -12.59 3.66 -0.67
CA ARG A 26 -13.50 4.58 0.04
C ARG A 26 -14.91 3.99 0.23
N CYS A 27 -15.38 3.21 -0.73
CA CYS A 27 -16.65 2.49 -0.65
C CYS A 27 -16.59 1.22 0.22
N GLY A 28 -15.43 0.85 0.76
CA GLY A 28 -15.24 -0.33 1.61
C GLY A 28 -15.19 -1.65 0.85
N LEU A 29 -14.96 -1.62 -0.47
CA LEU A 29 -14.75 -2.82 -1.27
C LEU A 29 -13.32 -3.35 -1.13
N PHE A 30 -12.37 -2.42 -0.97
CA PHE A 30 -10.98 -2.71 -0.68
C PHE A 30 -10.57 -2.07 0.64
N ASP A 31 -9.68 -2.73 1.36
CA ASP A 31 -8.84 -2.09 2.36
C ASP A 31 -7.53 -1.68 1.66
N MET A 32 -7.07 -0.46 1.96
CA MET A 32 -5.85 0.10 1.40
C MET A 32 -4.82 0.26 2.52
N SER A 33 -3.62 -0.30 2.34
CA SER A 33 -2.47 -0.11 3.23
C SER A 33 -1.40 0.74 2.56
N TRP A 34 -0.69 1.50 3.39
CA TRP A 34 0.48 2.27 3.03
C TRP A 34 1.66 1.67 3.78
N ASP A 35 2.65 1.18 3.05
CA ASP A 35 3.78 0.47 3.60
C ASP A 35 5.06 1.25 3.28
N VAL A 36 5.86 1.58 4.31
CA VAL A 36 7.17 2.23 4.13
C VAL A 36 8.22 1.15 3.98
N LEU A 37 8.98 1.21 2.90
CA LEU A 37 10.02 0.24 2.57
C LEU A 37 11.40 0.78 2.91
N CYS A 38 12.29 -0.10 3.35
CA CYS A 38 13.70 0.22 3.46
C CYS A 38 14.31 0.41 2.06
N PRO A 39 15.01 1.52 1.78
CA PRO A 39 15.60 1.77 0.46
C PRO A 39 16.71 0.79 0.07
N GLN A 40 17.33 0.11 1.05
CA GLN A 40 18.41 -0.85 0.80
C GLN A 40 17.91 -2.30 0.70
N SER A 41 17.01 -2.71 1.60
CA SER A 41 16.57 -4.11 1.69
C SER A 41 15.20 -4.37 1.06
N GLY A 42 14.40 -3.34 0.82
CA GLY A 42 13.00 -3.47 0.38
C GLY A 42 12.05 -4.02 1.45
N MET A 43 12.51 -4.20 2.69
CA MET A 43 11.69 -4.69 3.79
C MET A 43 10.65 -3.65 4.22
N VAL A 44 9.44 -4.11 4.57
CA VAL A 44 8.42 -3.26 5.20
C VAL A 44 8.89 -2.86 6.60
N LEU A 45 9.04 -1.56 6.81
CA LEU A 45 9.48 -0.95 8.07
C LEU A 45 8.28 -0.56 8.95
N ASP A 46 7.20 -0.09 8.34
CA ASP A 46 5.98 0.32 9.03
C ASP A 46 4.79 0.26 8.05
N SER A 47 3.59 -0.03 8.58
CA SER A 47 2.36 -0.22 7.83
C SER A 47 1.25 0.63 8.44
N PHE A 48 0.56 1.42 7.61
CA PHE A 48 -0.46 2.37 8.07
C PHE A 48 -1.76 2.22 7.29
N GLY A 49 -2.89 2.36 7.99
CA GLY A 49 -4.21 2.38 7.36
C GLY A 49 -4.58 3.73 6.73
N ALA A 50 -3.85 4.80 7.06
CA ALA A 50 -4.07 6.12 6.48
C ALA A 50 -2.74 6.88 6.33
N LEU A 51 -2.63 7.66 5.26
CA LEU A 51 -1.45 8.49 4.99
C LEU A 51 -1.12 9.47 6.12
N ARG A 52 -2.13 9.95 6.86
CA ARG A 52 -1.96 10.90 7.98
C ARG A 52 -1.13 10.33 9.14
N THR A 53 -1.03 9.01 9.23
CA THR A 53 -0.26 8.30 10.26
C THR A 53 1.19 8.04 9.86
N LEU A 54 1.62 8.49 8.68
CA LEU A 54 3.01 8.36 8.24
C LEU A 54 3.95 9.07 9.24
N LYS A 55 4.94 8.32 9.74
CA LYS A 55 6.01 8.89 10.56
C LYS A 55 7.06 9.49 9.64
N THR A 56 7.57 10.66 10.02
CA THR A 56 8.60 11.38 9.27
C THR A 56 10.00 10.78 9.41
N HIS A 57 10.17 9.70 10.19
CA HIS A 57 11.47 9.06 10.39
C HIS A 57 11.31 7.55 10.42
N TYR A 58 12.25 6.83 9.79
CA TYR A 58 12.29 5.36 9.76
C TYR A 58 13.60 4.82 10.33
N VAL A 59 13.55 3.59 10.83
CA VAL A 59 14.72 2.83 11.30
C VAL A 59 14.62 1.42 10.75
N CYS A 60 15.67 0.94 10.09
CA CYS A 60 15.76 -0.45 9.62
C CYS A 60 16.72 -1.24 10.52
N GLY A 61 16.19 -2.15 11.33
CA GLY A 61 17.01 -3.00 12.20
C GLY A 61 17.87 -4.04 11.47
N LEU A 62 17.61 -4.29 10.17
CA LEU A 62 18.40 -5.22 9.36
C LEU A 62 19.65 -4.55 8.77
N CYS A 63 19.48 -3.35 8.23
CA CYS A 63 20.56 -2.60 7.58
C CYS A 63 21.30 -1.66 8.55
N ASP A 64 20.76 -1.45 9.75
CA ASP A 64 21.22 -0.47 10.74
C ASP A 64 21.28 0.96 10.17
N VAL A 65 20.25 1.32 9.38
CA VAL A 65 20.10 2.65 8.78
C VAL A 65 18.84 3.34 9.27
N SER A 66 18.93 4.67 9.33
CA SER A 66 17.81 5.55 9.68
C SER A 66 17.82 6.79 8.80
N GLY A 67 16.65 7.38 8.61
CA GLY A 67 16.51 8.60 7.83
C GLY A 67 15.11 9.17 7.95
N ASP A 68 14.89 10.28 7.24
CA ASP A 68 13.57 10.88 7.15
C ASP A 68 12.74 10.20 6.06
N THR A 69 11.45 10.04 6.35
CA THR A 69 10.47 9.50 5.40
C THR A 69 9.83 10.68 4.66
N ASP A 70 10.15 10.85 3.38
CA ASP A 70 9.37 11.70 2.49
C ASP A 70 8.25 10.89 1.83
N LEU A 71 7.13 11.54 1.61
CA LEU A 71 5.87 10.89 1.24
C LEU A 71 5.90 10.27 -0.17
N ASP A 72 6.86 10.67 -0.99
CA ASP A 72 7.04 10.20 -2.35
C ASP A 72 8.13 9.12 -2.46
N ASP A 73 8.86 8.85 -1.37
CA ASP A 73 10.05 8.00 -1.37
C ASP A 73 9.81 6.67 -0.63
N PHE A 74 10.00 5.57 -1.35
CA PHE A 74 9.95 4.19 -0.82
C PHE A 74 8.63 3.79 -0.16
N ILE A 75 7.51 4.31 -0.68
CA ILE A 75 6.16 3.92 -0.25
C ILE A 75 5.55 2.90 -1.22
N GLU A 76 5.02 1.81 -0.68
CA GLU A 76 4.16 0.87 -1.39
C GLU A 76 2.69 1.07 -0.97
N VAL A 77 1.79 1.05 -1.94
CA VAL A 77 0.34 1.08 -1.70
C VAL A 77 -0.26 -0.25 -2.14
N THR A 78 -0.88 -0.94 -1.18
CA THR A 78 -1.50 -2.25 -1.43
C THR A 78 -3.02 -2.17 -1.26
N PHE A 79 -3.75 -2.81 -2.18
CA PHE A 79 -5.20 -2.98 -2.09
C PHE A 79 -5.57 -4.44 -1.83
N SER A 80 -6.32 -4.71 -0.78
CA SER A 80 -6.81 -6.04 -0.41
C SER A 80 -8.33 -6.06 -0.35
N ILE A 81 -8.97 -7.14 -0.80
CA ILE A 81 -10.44 -7.22 -0.75
C ILE A 81 -10.87 -7.13 0.72
N SER A 82 -11.80 -6.23 1.03
CA SER A 82 -12.23 -6.02 2.41
C SER A 82 -12.75 -7.34 3.02
N PRO A 83 -12.38 -7.69 4.27
CA PRO A 83 -12.88 -8.88 4.95
C PRO A 83 -14.40 -8.89 5.08
N LYS A 84 -15.04 -7.71 5.03
CA LYS A 84 -16.51 -7.54 4.99
C LYS A 84 -17.14 -8.15 3.75
N LEU A 85 -16.44 -8.16 2.61
CA LEU A 85 -16.90 -8.81 1.38
C LEU A 85 -16.45 -10.26 1.30
N ARG A 86 -15.18 -10.52 1.61
CA ARG A 86 -14.61 -11.86 1.56
C ARG A 86 -13.41 -11.95 2.48
N ARG A 87 -13.51 -12.86 3.46
CA ARG A 87 -12.35 -13.20 4.29
C ARG A 87 -11.33 -13.96 3.45
N LEU A 88 -10.07 -13.53 3.56
CA LEU A 88 -8.91 -14.13 2.93
C LEU A 88 -7.94 -14.58 4.02
N PRO A 89 -7.08 -15.59 3.77
CA PRO A 89 -6.04 -15.99 4.72
C PRO A 89 -5.12 -14.84 5.13
N TYR A 90 -4.94 -13.84 4.25
CA TYR A 90 -4.07 -12.69 4.49
C TYR A 90 -4.59 -11.68 5.52
N HIS A 91 -5.88 -11.75 5.90
CA HIS A 91 -6.44 -10.79 6.88
C HIS A 91 -6.04 -11.11 8.32
N ASP A 92 -5.62 -12.34 8.57
CA ASP A 92 -5.14 -12.84 9.87
C ASP A 92 -3.79 -13.57 9.62
N PRO A 93 -2.70 -12.85 9.28
CA PRO A 93 -1.41 -13.43 8.89
C PRO A 93 -0.63 -14.06 10.06
#